data_AF-A0A453F1V3-F1
#
_entry.id   AF-A0A453F1V3-F1
#
_cell.length_a   1.000
_cell.length_b   1.000
_cell.length_c   1.000
_cell.angle_alpha   90.00
_cell.angle_beta   90.00
_cell.angle_gamma   90.00
#
_symmetry.space_group_name_H-M   'P 1'
#
loop_
_entity.id
_entity.type
_entity.pdbx_description
1 polymer ?
#
loop_
_entity_poly.entity_id
_entity_poly.type
_entity_poly.pdbx_seq_one_letter_code
_entity_poly.pdbx_strand_id
1 'polypeptide(L)'
;YHIVEGEHSLWDGVSRPYRETIRAFLVYFHNEILRRPVETFCFTNGSIGNFFFAGARIFFQSLDAAIFLFSRVSQIPAESLVLPVISTNDRLTLGCELWDGTIIRGQNEISHPSNGRREVVDKDCNSCSALPSSIKRVFYMSSEGCNLLHEVFPEANHTVLEQLSKVDCIVYAMGSLFTSVCPSLVLRGIGETIASRSIPKVLLLNGSHDRETIGLSASGFVTAITDSLNRTYGDPDKSLKYHPKDYVNAILVPEGGQIPLDVENLASKGIFHVLTVKSVHDTKVGVIFDPVSLIQALTGLISEHMDARLAEPDPLTENVTSVC
;
A
#
# COMPACT_ATOMS: atom_id res chain seq x y z
N TYR A 1 14.61 -11.43 -27.77
CA TYR A 1 15.49 -12.59 -27.53
C TYR A 1 16.83 -12.19 -26.91
N HIS A 2 17.53 -11.15 -27.40
CA HIS A 2 18.81 -10.67 -26.83
C HIS A 2 18.87 -10.50 -25.30
N ILE A 3 17.78 -10.13 -24.63
CA ILE A 3 17.71 -10.10 -23.16
C ILE A 3 17.93 -11.49 -22.57
N VAL A 4 17.20 -12.49 -23.05
CA VAL A 4 17.29 -13.89 -22.60
C VAL A 4 18.64 -14.53 -23.00
N GLU A 5 19.18 -14.13 -24.15
CA GLU A 5 20.51 -14.59 -24.63
C GLU A 5 21.67 -13.93 -23.88
N GLY A 6 21.44 -12.84 -23.16
CA GLY A 6 22.47 -12.15 -22.38
C GLY A 6 23.30 -11.15 -23.18
N GLU A 7 22.84 -10.79 -24.38
CA GLU A 7 23.55 -9.96 -25.37
C GLU A 7 23.09 -8.51 -25.41
N HIS A 8 21.93 -8.21 -24.81
CA HIS A 8 21.40 -6.85 -24.77
C HIS A 8 22.25 -5.94 -23.86
N SER A 9 22.41 -4.67 -24.23
CA SER A 9 23.14 -3.65 -23.45
C SER A 9 22.59 -3.39 -22.04
N LEU A 10 21.39 -3.89 -21.73
CA LEU A 10 20.82 -3.78 -20.37
C LEU A 10 21.58 -4.67 -19.37
N TRP A 11 22.43 -5.58 -19.86
CA TRP A 11 23.32 -6.38 -19.04
C TRP A 11 24.64 -5.71 -18.71
N ASP A 12 24.92 -4.55 -19.31
CA ASP A 12 26.15 -3.79 -19.04
C ASP A 12 26.18 -3.39 -17.55
N GLY A 13 27.32 -3.62 -16.89
CA GLY A 13 27.47 -3.41 -15.44
C GLY A 13 26.88 -4.53 -14.55
N VAL A 14 26.10 -5.47 -15.09
CA VAL A 14 25.60 -6.62 -14.32
C VAL A 14 26.62 -7.75 -14.33
N SER A 15 27.11 -8.11 -13.13
CA SER A 15 28.09 -9.19 -12.95
C SER A 15 27.58 -10.53 -13.47
N ARG A 16 28.51 -11.42 -13.86
CA ARG A 16 28.18 -12.72 -14.45
C ARG A 16 27.25 -13.58 -13.57
N PRO A 17 27.47 -13.74 -12.24
CA PRO A 17 26.58 -14.55 -11.39
C PRO A 17 25.14 -14.00 -11.33
N TYR A 18 24.98 -12.68 -11.24
CA TYR A 18 23.67 -12.04 -11.24
C TYR A 18 22.98 -12.19 -12.60
N ARG A 19 23.72 -11.98 -13.70
CA ARG A 19 23.22 -12.17 -15.06
C ARG A 19 22.70 -13.58 -15.29
N GLU A 20 23.49 -14.60 -14.92
CA GLU A 20 23.10 -16.00 -15.07
C GLU A 20 21.85 -16.33 -14.24
N THR A 21 21.77 -15.81 -13.01
CA THR A 21 20.62 -15.99 -12.12
C THR A 21 19.35 -15.35 -12.69
N ILE A 22 19.40 -14.07 -13.09
CA ILE A 22 18.24 -13.37 -13.67
C ILE A 22 17.78 -14.08 -14.94
N ARG A 23 18.72 -14.45 -15.81
CA ARG A 23 18.42 -15.14 -17.07
C ARG A 23 17.73 -16.48 -16.84
N ALA A 24 18.13 -17.27 -15.83
CA ALA A 24 17.49 -18.55 -15.55
C ALA A 24 15.97 -18.42 -15.33
N PHE A 25 15.54 -17.42 -14.58
CA PHE A 25 14.11 -17.18 -14.33
C PHE A 25 13.38 -16.51 -15.50
N LEU A 26 14.07 -15.69 -16.30
CA LEU A 26 13.50 -15.18 -17.56
C LEU A 26 13.27 -16.31 -18.58
N VAL A 27 14.22 -17.26 -18.69
CA VAL A 27 14.07 -18.47 -19.52
C VAL A 27 12.92 -19.32 -18.99
N TYR A 28 12.83 -19.51 -17.68
CA TYR A 28 11.75 -20.27 -17.06
C TYR A 28 10.37 -19.64 -17.37
N PHE A 29 10.21 -18.33 -17.17
CA PHE A 29 8.98 -17.61 -17.53
C PHE A 29 8.63 -17.77 -19.01
N HIS A 30 9.62 -17.64 -19.90
CA HIS A 30 9.42 -17.83 -21.33
C HIS A 30 8.95 -19.24 -21.69
N ASN A 31 9.56 -20.27 -21.08
CA ASN A 31 9.15 -21.66 -21.29
C ASN A 31 7.73 -21.92 -20.80
N GLU A 32 7.33 -21.34 -19.67
CA GLU A 32 5.96 -21.44 -19.15
C GLU A 32 4.93 -20.78 -20.06
N ILE A 33 5.29 -19.68 -20.73
CA ILE A 33 4.46 -19.09 -21.78
C ILE A 33 4.31 -20.06 -22.96
N LEU A 34 5.42 -20.62 -23.46
CA LEU A 34 5.41 -21.52 -24.62
C LEU A 34 4.63 -22.82 -24.39
N ARG A 35 4.49 -23.26 -23.14
CA ARG A 35 3.69 -24.43 -22.76
C ARG A 35 2.19 -24.17 -22.82
N ARG A 36 1.73 -22.91 -22.89
CA ARG A 36 0.31 -22.58 -22.91
C ARG A 36 -0.25 -22.77 -24.32
N PRO A 37 -1.38 -23.48 -24.48
CA PRO A 37 -1.91 -23.85 -25.79
C PRO A 37 -2.57 -22.70 -26.57
N VAL A 38 -2.69 -21.49 -26.02
CA VAL A 38 -3.50 -20.41 -26.60
C VAL A 38 -2.79 -19.05 -26.53
N GLU A 39 -2.87 -18.31 -27.64
CA GLU A 39 -2.36 -16.96 -27.92
C GLU A 39 -0.84 -16.73 -27.84
N THR A 40 -0.33 -15.96 -28.81
CA THR A 40 1.04 -15.46 -28.79
C THR A 40 1.18 -14.41 -27.70
N PHE A 41 2.08 -14.63 -26.74
CA PHE A 41 2.36 -13.65 -25.69
C PHE A 41 3.10 -12.44 -26.27
N CYS A 42 2.54 -11.25 -26.07
CA CYS A 42 3.18 -10.00 -26.47
C CYS A 42 4.06 -9.46 -25.34
N PHE A 43 5.37 -9.39 -25.58
CA PHE A 43 6.34 -8.85 -24.62
C PHE A 43 6.44 -7.32 -24.64
N THR A 44 5.81 -6.65 -25.60
CA THR A 44 5.86 -5.19 -25.76
C THR A 44 5.34 -4.48 -24.51
N ASN A 45 6.01 -3.41 -24.08
CA ASN A 45 5.73 -2.63 -22.86
C ASN A 45 5.80 -3.42 -21.54
N GLY A 46 6.29 -4.66 -21.56
CA GLY A 46 6.47 -5.44 -20.34
C GLY A 46 7.71 -5.04 -19.56
N SER A 47 7.60 -5.08 -18.23
CA SER A 47 8.75 -4.91 -17.33
C SER A 47 9.57 -6.20 -17.24
N ILE A 48 10.88 -6.11 -17.50
CA ILE A 48 11.82 -7.22 -17.33
C ILE A 48 11.81 -7.71 -15.87
N GLY A 49 11.72 -6.79 -14.90
CA GLY A 49 11.57 -7.13 -13.50
C GLY A 49 10.32 -7.98 -13.25
N ASN A 50 9.18 -7.64 -13.87
CA ASN A 50 7.94 -8.42 -13.72
C ASN A 50 8.08 -9.81 -14.34
N PHE A 51 8.75 -9.94 -15.49
CA PHE A 51 9.01 -11.25 -16.10
C PHE A 51 9.91 -12.13 -15.24
N PHE A 52 10.98 -11.55 -14.69
CA PHE A 52 11.86 -12.23 -13.75
C PHE A 52 11.10 -12.66 -12.49
N PHE A 53 10.34 -11.74 -11.89
CA PHE A 53 9.54 -12.00 -10.69
C PHE A 53 8.47 -13.07 -10.91
N ALA A 54 7.77 -13.01 -12.05
CA ALA A 54 6.79 -14.03 -12.44
C ALA A 54 7.47 -15.40 -12.64
N GLY A 55 8.62 -15.45 -13.32
CA GLY A 55 9.41 -16.66 -13.46
C GLY A 55 9.82 -17.26 -12.12
N ALA A 56 10.33 -16.44 -11.20
CA ALA A 56 10.69 -16.85 -9.85
C ALA A 56 9.48 -17.37 -9.06
N ARG A 57 8.35 -16.66 -9.09
CA ARG A 57 7.12 -17.05 -8.40
C ARG A 57 6.58 -18.38 -8.91
N ILE A 58 6.54 -18.60 -10.22
CA ILE A 58 6.06 -19.86 -10.81
C ILE A 58 7.02 -20.99 -10.45
N PHE A 59 8.33 -20.76 -10.50
CA PHE A 59 9.33 -21.76 -10.15
C PHE A 59 9.23 -22.20 -8.68
N PHE A 60 9.15 -21.25 -7.75
CA PHE A 60 9.09 -21.55 -6.31
C PHE A 60 7.71 -21.96 -5.82
N GLN A 61 6.64 -21.68 -6.59
CA GLN A 61 5.26 -21.77 -6.12
C GLN A 61 5.05 -21.02 -4.79
N SER A 62 5.76 -19.89 -4.62
CA SER A 62 5.76 -19.09 -3.40
C SER A 62 6.01 -17.62 -3.74
N LEU A 63 5.10 -16.75 -3.30
CA LEU A 63 5.25 -15.30 -3.45
C LEU A 63 6.39 -14.76 -2.58
N ASP A 64 6.47 -15.19 -1.31
CA ASP A 64 7.53 -14.76 -0.38
C ASP A 64 8.94 -15.15 -0.88
N ALA A 65 9.10 -16.37 -1.39
CA ALA A 65 10.40 -16.82 -1.94
C ALA A 65 10.81 -16.01 -3.18
N ALA A 66 9.86 -15.67 -4.04
CA ALA A 66 10.10 -14.82 -5.20
C ALA A 66 10.50 -13.39 -4.80
N ILE A 67 9.83 -12.82 -3.78
CA ILE A 67 10.19 -11.50 -3.22
C ILE A 67 11.59 -11.54 -2.64
N PHE A 68 11.90 -12.55 -1.83
CA PHE A 68 13.23 -12.71 -1.26
C PHE A 68 14.33 -12.75 -2.33
N LEU A 69 14.14 -13.58 -3.37
CA LEU A 69 15.10 -13.64 -4.48
C LEU A 69 15.22 -12.28 -5.19
N PHE A 70 14.10 -11.62 -5.47
CA PHE A 70 14.08 -10.32 -6.12
C PHE A 70 14.87 -9.30 -5.29
N SER A 71 14.64 -9.23 -3.98
CA SER A 71 15.36 -8.32 -3.08
C SER A 71 16.87 -8.54 -3.10
N ARG A 72 17.33 -9.80 -3.17
CA ARG A 72 18.77 -10.11 -3.25
C ARG A 72 19.37 -9.72 -4.59
N VAL A 73 18.67 -10.01 -5.67
CA VAL A 73 19.10 -9.67 -7.04
C VAL A 73 19.14 -8.16 -7.26
N SER A 74 18.17 -7.42 -6.73
CA SER A 74 18.11 -5.95 -6.82
C SER A 74 18.92 -5.24 -5.73
N GLN A 75 19.66 -5.97 -4.89
CA GLN A 75 20.50 -5.43 -3.81
C GLN A 75 19.74 -4.48 -2.86
N ILE A 76 18.50 -4.84 -2.53
CA ILE A 76 17.77 -4.15 -1.44
C ILE A 76 18.61 -4.29 -0.16
N PRO A 77 18.79 -3.21 0.63
CA PRO A 77 19.55 -3.26 1.88
C PRO A 77 19.09 -4.41 2.77
N ALA A 78 20.04 -5.08 3.45
CA ALA A 78 19.75 -6.31 4.17
C ALA A 78 18.81 -6.11 5.37
N GLU A 79 18.76 -4.89 5.89
CA GLU A 79 17.91 -4.37 6.94
C GLU A 79 16.48 -4.05 6.47
N SER A 80 16.23 -4.04 5.15
CA SER A 80 14.91 -3.76 4.59
C SER A 80 14.14 -5.05 4.30
N LEU A 81 12.88 -5.09 4.70
CA LEU A 81 11.96 -6.20 4.43
C LEU A 81 10.84 -5.75 3.49
N VAL A 82 10.65 -6.53 2.41
CA VAL A 82 9.49 -6.39 1.53
C VAL A 82 8.59 -7.58 1.78
N LEU A 83 7.37 -7.33 2.26
CA LEU A 83 6.43 -8.37 2.65
C LEU A 83 5.13 -8.22 1.85
N PRO A 84 4.60 -9.31 1.25
CA PRO A 84 3.28 -9.27 0.67
C PRO A 84 2.24 -9.30 1.79
N VAL A 85 1.30 -8.34 1.78
CA VAL A 85 0.26 -8.26 2.84
C VAL A 85 -0.66 -9.48 2.86
N ILE A 86 -0.85 -10.14 1.71
CA ILE A 86 -1.49 -11.44 1.57
C ILE A 86 -0.49 -12.37 0.87
N SER A 87 -0.17 -13.50 1.49
CA SER A 87 0.63 -14.54 0.84
C SER A 87 -0.27 -15.66 0.34
N THR A 88 -0.64 -15.60 -0.93
CA THR A 88 -1.37 -16.67 -1.62
C THR A 88 -0.91 -16.80 -3.07
N ASN A 89 -1.03 -18.00 -3.61
CA ASN A 89 -0.87 -18.25 -5.04
C ASN A 89 -2.15 -17.96 -5.84
N ASP A 90 -3.29 -17.82 -5.15
CA ASP A 90 -4.58 -17.56 -5.78
C ASP A 90 -4.67 -16.14 -6.31
N ARG A 91 -5.46 -15.96 -7.38
CA ARG A 91 -5.78 -14.64 -7.88
C ARG A 91 -6.92 -14.05 -7.05
N LEU A 92 -6.65 -12.93 -6.39
CA LEU A 92 -7.65 -12.13 -5.71
C LEU A 92 -8.04 -10.93 -6.57
N THR A 93 -9.33 -10.57 -6.53
CA THR A 93 -9.85 -9.38 -7.23
C THR A 93 -10.26 -8.36 -6.19
N LEU A 94 -9.78 -7.12 -6.31
CA LEU A 94 -10.26 -6.00 -5.49
C LEU A 94 -11.61 -5.52 -6.05
N GLY A 95 -12.57 -5.26 -5.17
CA GLY A 95 -13.82 -4.57 -5.48
C GLY A 95 -14.04 -3.36 -4.56
N CYS A 96 -14.92 -2.46 -4.97
CA CYS A 96 -15.42 -1.38 -4.12
C CYS A 96 -16.93 -1.24 -4.21
N GLU A 97 -17.53 -0.70 -3.16
CA GLU A 97 -18.92 -0.26 -3.10
C GLU A 97 -18.91 1.27 -2.97
N LEU A 98 -19.73 1.95 -3.78
CA LEU A 98 -19.92 3.40 -3.72
C LEU A 98 -21.10 3.74 -2.79
N TRP A 99 -21.21 5.02 -2.39
CA TRP A 99 -22.30 5.47 -1.52
C TRP A 99 -23.70 5.36 -2.14
N ASP A 100 -23.80 5.30 -3.46
CA ASP A 100 -25.07 5.07 -4.17
C ASP A 100 -25.45 3.58 -4.29
N GLY A 101 -24.62 2.67 -3.75
CA GLY A 101 -24.81 1.22 -3.81
C GLY A 101 -24.19 0.53 -5.03
N THR A 102 -23.58 1.28 -5.96
CA THR A 102 -22.87 0.71 -7.11
C THR A 102 -21.66 -0.11 -6.65
N ILE A 103 -21.47 -1.29 -7.25
CA ILE A 103 -20.31 -2.14 -7.01
C ILE A 103 -19.41 -2.15 -8.25
N ILE A 104 -18.13 -1.81 -8.07
CA ILE A 104 -17.11 -1.87 -9.13
C ILE A 104 -16.16 -3.02 -8.82
N ARG A 105 -15.93 -3.90 -9.81
CA ARG A 105 -15.04 -5.05 -9.68
C ARG A 105 -13.78 -4.84 -10.51
N GLY A 106 -12.63 -5.03 -9.87
CA GLY A 106 -11.30 -4.94 -10.47
C GLY A 106 -10.60 -3.63 -10.11
N GLN A 107 -9.36 -3.73 -9.63
CA GLN A 107 -8.55 -2.56 -9.25
C GLN A 107 -8.42 -1.53 -10.39
N ASN A 108 -8.24 -1.99 -11.62
CA ASN A 108 -8.14 -1.11 -12.79
C ASN A 108 -9.47 -0.40 -13.06
N GLU A 109 -10.62 -1.09 -12.98
CA GLU A 109 -11.92 -0.44 -13.21
C GLU A 109 -12.25 0.63 -12.16
N ILE A 110 -11.70 0.49 -10.95
CA ILE A 110 -11.82 1.49 -9.89
C ILE A 110 -10.95 2.72 -10.20
N SER A 111 -9.66 2.48 -10.47
CA SER A 111 -8.64 3.54 -10.53
C SER A 111 -8.40 4.12 -11.93
N HIS A 112 -8.36 3.26 -12.96
CA HIS A 112 -7.99 3.57 -14.34
C HIS A 112 -8.79 2.68 -15.32
N PRO A 113 -10.12 2.89 -15.46
CA PRO A 113 -10.98 2.01 -16.24
C PRO A 113 -10.56 1.99 -17.71
N SER A 114 -10.68 0.82 -18.33
CA SER A 114 -10.33 0.67 -19.74
C SER A 114 -11.53 1.11 -20.61
N ASN A 115 -11.32 1.89 -21.67
CA ASN A 115 -12.37 2.22 -22.65
C ASN A 115 -12.77 1.03 -23.56
N GLY A 116 -12.62 -0.21 -23.07
CA GLY A 116 -12.78 -1.42 -23.88
C GLY A 116 -11.66 -1.67 -24.90
N ARG A 117 -10.59 -0.87 -24.89
CA ARG A 117 -9.41 -1.00 -25.75
C ARG A 117 -8.18 -1.37 -24.91
N ARG A 118 -7.26 -2.16 -25.49
CA ARG A 118 -5.94 -2.45 -24.89
C ARG A 118 -5.06 -1.21 -24.99
N GLU A 119 -5.29 -0.23 -24.13
CA GLU A 119 -4.49 0.98 -24.00
C GLU A 119 -3.49 0.85 -22.85
N VAL A 120 -2.38 1.58 -22.92
CA VAL A 120 -1.44 1.66 -21.80
C VAL A 120 -2.15 2.38 -20.66
N VAL A 121 -2.07 1.83 -19.45
CA VAL A 121 -2.64 2.47 -18.26
C VAL A 121 -1.94 3.81 -18.06
N ASP A 122 -2.67 4.89 -18.28
CA ASP A 122 -2.23 6.24 -17.99
C ASP A 122 -2.55 6.56 -16.54
N LYS A 123 -1.52 6.92 -15.77
CA LYS A 123 -1.64 7.29 -14.35
C LYS A 123 -1.62 8.81 -14.15
N ASP A 124 -1.74 9.58 -15.23
CA ASP A 124 -1.87 11.03 -15.13
C ASP A 124 -3.13 11.37 -14.32
N CYS A 125 -2.98 12.25 -13.32
CA CYS A 125 -4.07 12.67 -12.45
C CYS A 125 -5.26 13.32 -13.21
N ASN A 126 -5.06 13.76 -14.45
CA ASN A 126 -6.10 14.37 -15.29
C ASN A 126 -6.73 13.40 -16.31
N SER A 127 -6.23 12.17 -16.42
CA SER A 127 -6.61 11.24 -17.49
C SER A 127 -7.99 10.57 -17.30
N CYS A 128 -8.52 10.57 -16.08
CA CYS A 128 -9.69 9.78 -15.72
C CYS A 128 -10.84 10.63 -15.20
N SER A 129 -12.07 10.30 -15.63
CA SER A 129 -13.29 10.93 -15.11
C SER A 129 -13.54 10.54 -13.65
N ALA A 130 -14.23 11.43 -12.92
CA ALA A 130 -14.71 11.15 -11.57
C ALA A 130 -15.59 9.88 -11.51
N LEU A 131 -15.54 9.18 -10.38
CA LEU A 131 -16.56 8.19 -10.06
C LEU A 131 -17.94 8.87 -9.88
N PRO A 132 -19.05 8.18 -10.22
CA PRO A 132 -20.39 8.75 -10.09
C PRO A 132 -20.80 9.04 -8.63
N SER A 133 -20.14 8.38 -7.67
CA SER A 133 -20.32 8.56 -6.24
C SER A 133 -19.01 8.20 -5.52
N SER A 134 -18.75 8.77 -4.34
CA SER A 134 -17.54 8.48 -3.57
C SER A 134 -17.52 7.01 -3.12
N ILE A 135 -16.32 6.44 -3.00
CA ILE A 135 -16.15 5.08 -2.50
C ILE A 135 -16.54 5.03 -1.02
N LYS A 136 -17.42 4.08 -0.68
CA LYS A 136 -17.86 3.78 0.68
C LYS A 136 -16.94 2.77 1.36
N ARG A 137 -16.55 1.70 0.65
CA ARG A 137 -15.61 0.68 1.15
C ARG A 137 -14.93 -0.09 0.01
N VAL A 138 -13.84 -0.76 0.33
CA VAL A 138 -13.18 -1.75 -0.54
C VAL A 138 -13.17 -3.13 0.11
N PHE A 139 -13.12 -4.17 -0.71
CA PHE A 139 -13.15 -5.56 -0.26
C PHE A 139 -12.53 -6.50 -1.30
N TYR A 140 -12.12 -7.69 -0.87
CA TYR A 140 -11.63 -8.74 -1.78
C TYR A 140 -12.78 -9.60 -2.27
N MET A 141 -12.67 -10.06 -3.52
CA MET A 141 -13.65 -10.89 -4.19
C MET A 141 -12.98 -12.14 -4.75
N SER A 142 -13.73 -13.25 -4.77
CA SER A 142 -13.28 -14.47 -5.44
C SER A 142 -13.09 -14.25 -6.94
N SER A 143 -12.10 -14.93 -7.51
CA SER A 143 -11.92 -15.04 -8.96
C SER A 143 -12.83 -16.10 -9.60
N GLU A 144 -13.48 -16.95 -8.82
CA GLU A 144 -14.29 -18.06 -9.29
C GLU A 144 -15.77 -17.66 -9.43
N GLY A 145 -16.34 -17.92 -10.61
CA GLY A 145 -17.76 -17.71 -10.91
C GLY A 145 -18.05 -16.45 -11.73
N CYS A 146 -18.99 -16.59 -12.67
CA CYS A 146 -19.42 -15.48 -13.52
C CYS A 146 -20.51 -14.61 -12.89
N ASN A 147 -21.23 -15.10 -11.86
CA ASN A 147 -22.54 -14.53 -11.48
C ASN A 147 -22.83 -14.41 -9.97
N LEU A 148 -21.87 -14.65 -9.07
CA LEU A 148 -22.07 -14.38 -7.63
C LEU A 148 -20.89 -13.54 -7.10
N LEU A 149 -21.17 -12.27 -6.79
CA LEU A 149 -20.27 -11.33 -6.13
C LEU A 149 -20.01 -11.82 -4.70
N HIS A 150 -19.19 -12.86 -4.51
CA HIS A 150 -18.84 -13.34 -3.18
C HIS A 150 -17.61 -12.61 -2.67
N GLU A 151 -17.81 -11.75 -1.67
CA GLU A 151 -16.74 -11.17 -0.87
C GLU A 151 -15.95 -12.29 -0.18
N VAL A 152 -14.63 -12.21 -0.22
CA VAL A 152 -13.73 -13.17 0.42
C VAL A 152 -12.84 -12.46 1.43
N PHE A 153 -12.40 -13.20 2.44
CA PHE A 153 -11.63 -12.66 3.56
C PHE A 153 -10.26 -13.34 3.58
N PRO A 154 -9.34 -12.96 2.68
CA PRO A 154 -8.00 -13.51 2.68
C PRO A 154 -7.30 -13.21 4.01
N GLU A 155 -6.50 -14.15 4.47
CA GLU A 155 -5.71 -13.96 5.69
C GLU A 155 -4.52 -13.04 5.42
N ALA A 156 -4.27 -12.14 6.36
CA ALA A 156 -3.05 -11.32 6.35
C ALA A 156 -1.83 -12.21 6.57
N ASN A 157 -0.71 -11.89 5.91
CA ASN A 157 0.56 -12.57 6.12
C ASN A 157 0.99 -12.40 7.58
N HIS A 158 1.21 -13.52 8.29
CA HIS A 158 1.57 -13.48 9.71
C HIS A 158 2.85 -12.70 9.98
N THR A 159 3.83 -12.77 9.06
CA THR A 159 5.07 -11.99 9.16
C THR A 159 4.80 -10.50 9.18
N VAL A 160 3.79 -10.02 8.43
CA VAL A 160 3.39 -8.61 8.45
C VAL A 160 2.81 -8.22 9.81
N LEU A 161 1.94 -9.05 10.38
CA LEU A 161 1.37 -8.82 11.72
C LEU A 161 2.48 -8.79 12.80
N GLU A 162 3.43 -9.72 12.72
CA GLU A 162 4.58 -9.74 13.62
C GLU A 162 5.42 -8.47 13.50
N GLN A 163 5.72 -8.00 12.28
CA GLN A 163 6.48 -6.76 12.10
C GLN A 163 5.70 -5.54 12.60
N LEU A 164 4.40 -5.44 12.29
CA LEU A 164 3.54 -4.35 12.79
C LEU A 164 3.52 -4.28 14.33
N SER A 165 3.65 -5.41 15.01
CA SER A 165 3.73 -5.44 16.49
C SER A 165 5.07 -4.93 17.05
N LYS A 166 6.13 -4.91 16.23
CA LYS A 166 7.51 -4.59 16.63
C LYS A 166 7.98 -3.22 16.19
N VAL A 167 7.42 -2.65 15.11
CA VAL A 167 7.86 -1.35 14.59
C VAL A 167 7.64 -0.20 15.59
N ASP A 168 8.49 0.81 15.47
CA ASP A 168 8.44 2.03 16.27
C ASP A 168 7.64 3.16 15.60
N CYS A 169 7.29 3.01 14.33
CA CYS A 169 6.49 3.97 13.56
C CYS A 169 5.75 3.25 12.42
N ILE A 170 4.53 3.68 12.13
CA ILE A 170 3.75 3.24 10.97
C ILE A 170 3.54 4.45 10.06
N VAL A 171 3.89 4.31 8.78
CA VAL A 171 3.68 5.36 7.77
C VAL A 171 2.72 4.84 6.71
N TYR A 172 1.58 5.49 6.57
CA TYR A 172 0.68 5.30 5.44
C TYR A 172 1.17 6.20 4.31
N ALA A 173 1.85 5.59 3.35
CA ALA A 173 2.50 6.30 2.26
C ALA A 173 1.50 6.97 1.30
N MET A 174 1.99 7.96 0.56
CA MET A 174 1.25 8.58 -0.53
C MET A 174 0.93 7.57 -1.64
N GLY A 175 -0.21 7.73 -2.29
CA GLY A 175 -0.68 6.86 -3.36
C GLY A 175 -2.20 6.72 -3.33
N SER A 176 -2.75 5.94 -4.26
CA SER A 176 -4.20 5.76 -4.36
C SER A 176 -4.77 5.18 -3.06
N LEU A 177 -5.68 5.92 -2.45
CA LEU A 177 -6.19 5.62 -1.12
C LEU A 177 -6.92 4.27 -1.10
N PHE A 178 -7.88 4.08 -2.00
CA PHE A 178 -8.76 2.91 -1.99
C PHE A 178 -8.17 1.72 -2.75
N THR A 179 -7.29 1.94 -3.73
CA THR A 179 -6.68 0.84 -4.50
C THR A 179 -5.26 0.46 -4.11
N SER A 180 -4.58 1.22 -3.24
CA SER A 180 -3.23 0.87 -2.76
C SER A 180 -3.14 0.76 -1.23
N VAL A 181 -3.66 1.74 -0.49
CA VAL A 181 -3.54 1.77 0.97
C VAL A 181 -4.62 0.88 1.61
N CYS A 182 -5.89 1.22 1.46
CA CYS A 182 -7.02 0.53 2.09
C CYS A 182 -7.08 -1.00 1.85
N PRO A 183 -6.68 -1.56 0.69
CA PRO A 183 -6.68 -3.01 0.49
C PRO A 183 -5.78 -3.76 1.46
N SER A 184 -4.67 -3.14 1.87
CA SER A 184 -3.77 -3.71 2.89
C SER A 184 -4.37 -3.61 4.30
N LEU A 185 -5.24 -2.63 4.53
CA LEU A 185 -5.77 -2.28 5.85
C LEU A 185 -7.07 -3.00 6.19
N VAL A 186 -7.87 -3.39 5.19
CA VAL A 186 -9.16 -4.08 5.39
C VAL A 186 -9.00 -5.52 5.91
N LEU A 187 -7.79 -6.05 5.91
CA LEU A 187 -7.50 -7.42 6.31
C LEU A 187 -7.66 -7.60 7.83
N ARG A 188 -8.15 -8.79 8.21
CA ARG A 188 -8.32 -9.16 9.62
C ARG A 188 -6.96 -9.21 10.32
N GLY A 189 -6.91 -8.70 11.55
CA GLY A 189 -5.69 -8.61 12.36
C GLY A 189 -4.89 -7.33 12.16
N ILE A 190 -5.02 -6.64 11.01
CA ILE A 190 -4.25 -5.41 10.75
C ILE A 190 -4.75 -4.27 11.64
N GLY A 191 -6.06 -3.98 11.64
CA GLY A 191 -6.66 -2.96 12.52
C GLY A 191 -6.37 -3.21 13.99
N GLU A 192 -6.59 -4.45 14.45
CA GLU A 192 -6.32 -4.85 15.82
C GLU A 192 -4.86 -4.62 16.22
N THR A 193 -3.92 -5.04 15.38
CA THR A 193 -2.48 -4.91 15.66
C THR A 193 -2.09 -3.43 15.70
N ILE A 194 -2.51 -2.63 14.73
CA ILE A 194 -2.17 -1.21 14.66
C ILE A 194 -2.75 -0.44 15.86
N ALA A 195 -4.04 -0.62 16.16
CA ALA A 195 -4.71 0.10 17.26
C ALA A 195 -4.07 -0.19 18.63
N SER A 196 -3.55 -1.40 18.84
CA SER A 196 -2.89 -1.80 20.09
C SER A 196 -1.56 -1.08 20.37
N ARG A 197 -0.99 -0.38 19.39
CA ARG A 197 0.35 0.22 19.48
C ARG A 197 0.27 1.71 19.79
N SER A 198 0.94 2.19 20.83
CA SER A 198 1.02 3.63 21.16
C SER A 198 2.18 4.36 20.44
N ILE A 199 2.43 4.04 19.18
CA ILE A 199 3.54 4.58 18.37
C ILE A 199 3.05 5.70 17.42
N PRO A 200 3.94 6.48 16.77
CA PRO A 200 3.57 7.35 15.67
C PRO A 200 2.92 6.57 14.53
N LYS A 201 1.80 7.09 14.04
CA LYS A 201 1.02 6.54 12.92
C LYS A 201 0.72 7.69 11.97
N VAL A 202 1.60 7.84 10.98
CA VAL A 202 1.72 9.03 10.16
C VAL A 202 1.06 8.79 8.80
N LEU A 203 0.09 9.62 8.44
CA LEU A 203 -0.45 9.67 7.09
C LEU A 203 0.33 10.68 6.24
N LEU A 204 0.89 10.22 5.12
CA LEU A 204 1.39 11.12 4.08
C LEU A 204 0.23 11.47 3.15
N LEU A 205 -0.31 12.69 3.27
CA LEU A 205 -1.45 13.11 2.48
C LEU A 205 -1.06 13.24 1.01
N ASN A 206 -1.91 12.76 0.10
CA ASN A 206 -1.72 12.97 -1.33
C ASN A 206 -1.69 14.47 -1.65
N GLY A 207 -0.84 14.90 -2.58
CA GLY A 207 -0.76 16.30 -2.99
C GLY A 207 -1.72 16.68 -4.11
N SER A 208 -2.28 15.71 -4.82
CA SER A 208 -3.24 15.93 -5.91
C SER A 208 -4.44 15.01 -5.77
N HIS A 209 -5.58 15.45 -6.29
CA HIS A 209 -6.75 14.59 -6.37
C HIS A 209 -6.53 13.50 -7.42
N ASP A 210 -7.04 12.30 -7.13
CA ASP A 210 -7.27 11.26 -8.13
C ASP A 210 -8.78 10.97 -8.24
N ARG A 211 -9.13 10.11 -9.21
CA ARG A 211 -10.50 9.65 -9.46
C ARG A 211 -11.19 9.06 -8.22
N GLU A 212 -10.43 8.42 -7.32
CA GLU A 212 -10.95 7.73 -6.14
C GLU A 212 -11.30 8.71 -5.02
N THR A 213 -10.55 9.82 -4.93
CA THR A 213 -10.59 10.74 -3.79
C THR A 213 -11.24 12.11 -4.09
N ILE A 214 -12.01 12.24 -5.16
CA ILE A 214 -12.66 13.51 -5.51
C ILE A 214 -13.62 13.93 -4.41
N GLY A 215 -13.47 15.17 -3.93
CA GLY A 215 -14.30 15.75 -2.87
C GLY A 215 -13.92 15.31 -1.45
N LEU A 216 -12.90 14.46 -1.27
CA LEU A 216 -12.39 14.09 0.06
C LEU A 216 -11.45 15.17 0.59
N SER A 217 -11.68 15.58 1.83
CA SER A 217 -10.75 16.37 2.64
C SER A 217 -9.74 15.48 3.38
N ALA A 218 -8.75 16.08 4.04
CA ALA A 218 -7.80 15.35 4.87
C ALA A 218 -8.49 14.49 5.96
N SER A 219 -9.54 15.01 6.61
CA SER A 219 -10.31 14.21 7.58
C SER A 219 -11.10 13.07 6.93
N GLY A 220 -11.45 13.21 5.64
CA GLY A 220 -12.02 12.15 4.82
C GLY A 220 -11.06 10.99 4.58
N PHE A 221 -9.78 11.28 4.29
CA PHE A 221 -8.73 10.25 4.18
C PHE A 221 -8.57 9.46 5.47
N VAL A 222 -8.50 10.16 6.60
CA VAL A 222 -8.45 9.55 7.94
C VAL A 222 -9.66 8.64 8.18
N THR A 223 -10.85 9.09 7.77
CA THR A 223 -12.09 8.32 7.92
C THR A 223 -12.03 7.05 7.08
N ALA A 224 -11.61 7.13 5.82
CA ALA A 224 -11.48 5.95 4.95
C ALA A 224 -10.48 4.91 5.48
N ILE A 225 -9.34 5.37 6.02
CA ILE A 225 -8.34 4.51 6.68
C ILE A 225 -8.96 3.85 7.92
N THR A 226 -9.62 4.64 8.77
CA THR A 226 -10.27 4.16 9.99
C THR A 226 -11.35 3.14 9.66
N ASP A 227 -12.19 3.40 8.66
CA ASP A 227 -13.28 2.52 8.26
C ASP A 227 -12.77 1.23 7.62
N SER A 228 -11.66 1.29 6.89
CA SER A 228 -11.01 0.10 6.35
C SER A 228 -10.46 -0.78 7.46
N LEU A 229 -9.70 -0.20 8.41
CA LEU A 229 -9.12 -0.91 9.55
C LEU A 229 -10.19 -1.48 10.48
N ASN A 230 -11.24 -0.70 10.75
CA ASN A 230 -12.39 -1.15 11.54
C ASN A 230 -13.32 -2.08 10.78
N ARG A 231 -13.20 -2.17 9.45
CA ARG A 231 -14.13 -2.90 8.58
C ARG A 231 -15.58 -2.45 8.84
N THR A 232 -15.79 -1.13 8.99
CA THR A 232 -17.04 -0.49 9.44
C THR A 232 -18.27 -0.96 8.66
N TYR A 233 -18.12 -1.16 7.35
CA TYR A 233 -19.20 -1.52 6.44
C TYR A 233 -19.14 -2.98 5.96
N GLY A 234 -18.28 -3.81 6.56
CA GLY A 234 -18.15 -5.22 6.24
C GLY A 234 -19.05 -6.10 7.11
N ASP A 235 -18.57 -7.32 7.38
CA ASP A 235 -19.21 -8.26 8.32
C ASP A 235 -19.32 -7.64 9.73
N PRO A 236 -20.55 -7.41 10.25
CA PRO A 236 -20.75 -6.80 11.57
C PRO A 236 -20.07 -7.55 12.71
N ASP A 237 -19.97 -8.88 12.63
CA ASP A 237 -19.35 -9.72 13.65
C ASP A 237 -17.81 -9.61 13.67
N LYS A 238 -17.24 -8.99 12.64
CA LYS A 238 -15.80 -8.77 12.47
C LYS A 238 -15.42 -7.29 12.46
N SER A 239 -16.39 -6.41 12.64
CA SER A 239 -16.18 -4.97 12.74
C SER A 239 -15.50 -4.60 14.06
N LEU A 240 -14.67 -3.56 14.03
CA LEU A 240 -14.05 -2.96 15.20
C LEU A 240 -14.63 -1.57 15.44
N LYS A 241 -14.35 -1.01 16.62
CA LYS A 241 -14.88 0.30 17.05
C LYS A 241 -13.79 1.22 17.60
N TYR A 242 -12.56 1.07 17.12
CA TYR A 242 -11.45 1.95 17.51
C TYR A 242 -11.66 3.36 16.93
N HIS A 243 -11.12 4.36 17.63
CA HIS A 243 -11.22 5.76 17.21
C HIS A 243 -10.18 6.09 16.14
N PRO A 244 -10.41 7.13 15.31
CA PRO A 244 -9.44 7.52 14.28
C PRO A 244 -8.02 7.77 14.79
N LYS A 245 -7.88 8.41 15.96
CA LYS A 245 -6.58 8.66 16.62
C LYS A 245 -5.79 7.38 16.96
N ASP A 246 -6.48 6.25 17.08
CA ASP A 246 -5.85 4.96 17.36
C ASP A 246 -5.15 4.42 16.11
N TYR A 247 -5.49 4.92 14.92
CA TYR A 247 -4.92 4.51 13.63
C TYR A 247 -4.06 5.55 12.95
N VAL A 248 -4.39 6.84 13.10
CA VAL A 248 -3.64 7.97 12.54
C VAL A 248 -3.57 9.04 13.62
N ASN A 249 -2.35 9.41 14.03
CA ASN A 249 -2.14 10.46 15.03
C ASN A 249 -1.36 11.66 14.49
N ALA A 250 -0.77 11.54 13.29
CA ALA A 250 -0.11 12.62 12.60
C ALA A 250 -0.38 12.60 11.10
N ILE A 251 -0.37 13.79 10.49
CA ILE A 251 -0.52 13.97 9.04
C ILE A 251 0.58 14.88 8.53
N LEU A 252 1.32 14.42 7.52
CA LEU A 252 2.21 15.27 6.73
C LEU A 252 1.46 15.71 5.48
N VAL A 253 1.49 17.01 5.19
CA VAL A 253 0.75 17.64 4.09
C VAL A 253 1.77 18.26 3.13
N PRO A 254 1.76 17.93 1.83
CA PRO A 254 2.67 18.56 0.90
C PRO A 254 2.25 20.02 0.65
N GLU A 255 3.21 20.94 0.68
CA GLU A 255 2.98 22.36 0.42
C GLU A 255 2.35 22.57 -0.96
N GLY A 256 1.33 23.42 -1.06
CA GLY A 256 0.60 23.61 -2.32
C GLY A 256 -0.22 22.41 -2.78
N GLY A 257 -0.43 21.41 -1.93
CA GLY A 257 -1.33 20.28 -2.21
C GLY A 257 -2.79 20.72 -2.42
N GLN A 258 -3.52 19.95 -3.23
CA GLN A 258 -4.90 20.24 -3.62
C GLN A 258 -5.93 19.75 -2.60
N ILE A 259 -5.58 18.76 -1.77
CA ILE A 259 -6.50 18.14 -0.82
C ILE A 259 -6.86 19.15 0.30
N PRO A 260 -8.15 19.48 0.49
CA PRO A 260 -8.55 20.46 1.51
C PRO A 260 -8.18 20.03 2.93
N LEU A 261 -7.55 20.94 3.68
CA LEU A 261 -7.21 20.73 5.08
C LEU A 261 -8.31 21.27 6.01
N ASP A 262 -9.16 20.38 6.49
CA ASP A 262 -10.27 20.69 7.40
C ASP A 262 -9.87 20.46 8.87
N VAL A 263 -9.07 21.38 9.39
CA VAL A 263 -8.41 21.29 10.71
C VAL A 263 -9.40 21.03 11.86
N GLU A 264 -10.59 21.64 11.86
CA GLU A 264 -11.61 21.41 12.89
C GLU A 264 -12.13 19.97 12.90
N ASN A 265 -12.31 19.36 11.72
CA ASN A 265 -12.72 17.97 11.60
C ASN A 265 -11.58 17.00 11.94
N LEU A 266 -10.33 17.37 11.66
CA LEU A 266 -9.17 16.60 12.10
C LEU A 266 -9.05 16.61 13.63
N ALA A 267 -9.22 17.78 14.25
CA ALA A 267 -9.20 17.94 15.70
C ALA A 267 -10.33 17.13 16.38
N SER A 268 -11.55 17.12 15.82
CA SER A 268 -12.65 16.30 16.35
C SER A 268 -12.40 14.79 16.25
N LYS A 269 -11.54 14.36 15.33
CA LYS A 269 -11.04 12.98 15.21
C LYS A 269 -9.84 12.68 16.11
N GLY A 270 -9.36 13.67 16.88
CA GLY A 270 -8.22 13.55 17.79
C GLY A 270 -6.86 13.69 17.10
N ILE A 271 -6.81 14.29 15.91
CA ILE A 271 -5.59 14.51 15.14
C ILE A 271 -5.17 15.95 15.27
N PHE A 272 -4.10 16.18 16.04
CA PHE A 272 -3.59 17.51 16.33
C PHE A 272 -2.23 17.78 15.68
N HIS A 273 -1.50 16.73 15.30
CA HIS A 273 -0.17 16.86 14.72
C HIS A 273 -0.26 16.87 13.18
N VAL A 274 -0.41 18.07 12.62
CA VAL A 274 -0.49 18.28 11.17
C VAL A 274 0.67 19.17 10.74
N LEU A 275 1.58 18.65 9.92
CA LEU A 275 2.78 19.36 9.48
C LEU A 275 2.78 19.56 7.97
N THR A 276 2.95 20.79 7.53
CA THR A 276 3.21 21.10 6.12
C THR A 276 4.68 20.83 5.79
N VAL A 277 4.93 20.11 4.70
CA VAL A 277 6.26 19.71 4.24
C VAL A 277 6.47 20.22 2.82
N LYS A 278 7.67 20.68 2.50
CA LYS A 278 8.01 21.15 1.15
C LYS A 278 7.69 20.08 0.10
N SER A 279 7.26 20.55 -1.06
CA SER A 279 6.82 19.71 -2.18
C SER A 279 7.56 20.08 -3.46
N VAL A 280 7.46 19.20 -4.44
CA VAL A 280 7.84 19.42 -5.84
C VAL A 280 6.66 19.06 -6.74
N HIS A 281 6.57 19.72 -7.89
CA HIS A 281 5.52 19.45 -8.87
C HIS A 281 6.05 18.52 -9.96
N ASP A 282 5.52 17.30 -10.01
CA ASP A 282 5.73 16.36 -11.09
C ASP A 282 4.66 16.54 -12.18
N THR A 283 5.05 16.46 -13.45
CA THR A 283 4.13 16.71 -14.57
C THR A 283 3.08 15.63 -14.76
N LYS A 284 3.30 14.41 -14.22
CA LYS A 284 2.40 13.26 -14.36
C LYS A 284 1.58 13.01 -13.11
N VAL A 285 2.23 13.05 -11.95
CA VAL A 285 1.57 12.68 -10.67
C VAL A 285 1.17 13.89 -9.82
N GLY A 286 1.44 15.10 -10.28
CA GLY A 286 1.06 16.34 -9.62
C GLY A 286 1.99 16.70 -8.46
N VAL A 287 1.42 17.18 -7.36
CA VAL A 287 2.21 17.64 -6.20
C VAL A 287 2.67 16.44 -5.38
N ILE A 288 3.97 16.29 -5.22
CA ILE A 288 4.60 15.24 -4.41
C ILE A 288 5.54 15.86 -3.37
N PHE A 289 5.83 15.14 -2.29
CA PHE A 289 6.76 15.63 -1.28
C PHE A 289 8.18 15.76 -1.84
N ASP A 290 8.89 16.82 -1.42
CA ASP A 290 10.34 16.87 -1.57
C ASP A 290 10.97 15.77 -0.70
N PRO A 291 11.76 14.82 -1.26
CA PRO A 291 12.26 13.68 -0.52
C PRO A 291 13.09 14.04 0.71
N VAL A 292 13.94 15.07 0.61
CA VAL A 292 14.81 15.49 1.72
C VAL A 292 13.98 16.06 2.86
N SER A 293 13.05 16.95 2.53
CA SER A 293 12.16 17.58 3.51
C SER A 293 11.22 16.56 4.17
N LEU A 294 10.74 15.56 3.43
CA LEU A 294 9.92 14.47 3.96
C LEU A 294 10.70 13.62 4.97
N ILE A 295 11.93 13.22 4.64
CA ILE A 295 12.78 12.43 5.54
C ILE A 295 13.05 13.21 6.83
N GLN A 296 13.34 14.51 6.72
CA GLN A 296 13.56 15.38 7.88
C GLN A 296 12.31 15.48 8.76
N ALA A 297 11.13 15.70 8.17
CA ALA A 297 9.87 15.79 8.90
C ALA A 297 9.53 14.48 9.63
N LEU A 298 9.68 13.33 8.96
CA LEU A 298 9.47 12.02 9.56
C LEU A 298 10.45 11.74 10.70
N THR A 299 11.73 12.07 10.51
CA THR A 299 12.77 11.86 11.52
C THR A 299 12.50 12.72 12.77
N GLY A 300 12.10 13.97 12.59
CA GLY A 300 11.73 14.86 13.68
C GLY A 300 10.56 14.31 14.50
N LEU A 301 9.48 13.92 13.81
CA LEU A 301 8.28 13.39 14.44
C LEU A 301 8.56 12.10 15.24
N ILE A 302 9.34 11.18 14.67
CA ILE A 302 9.73 9.94 15.37
C ILE A 302 10.56 10.27 16.62
N SER A 303 11.51 11.20 16.51
CA SER A 303 12.38 11.59 17.63
C SER A 303 11.58 12.24 18.76
N GLU A 304 10.67 13.18 18.45
CA GLU A 304 9.79 13.83 19.44
C GLU A 304 8.96 12.81 20.23
N HIS A 305 8.42 11.79 19.56
CA HIS A 305 7.63 10.76 20.22
C HIS A 305 8.47 9.83 21.09
N MET A 306 9.70 9.52 20.67
CA MET A 306 10.63 8.74 21.48
C MET A 306 11.03 9.49 22.75
N ASP A 307 11.32 10.79 22.64
CA ASP A 307 11.66 11.63 23.78
C ASP A 307 10.49 11.76 24.77
N ALA A 308 9.26 11.94 24.25
CA ALA A 308 8.05 12.02 25.08
C ALA A 308 7.82 10.73 25.89
N ARG A 309 8.08 9.55 25.31
CA ARG A 309 7.98 8.27 26.02
C ARG A 309 9.01 8.10 27.11
N LEU A 310 10.23 8.62 26.92
CA LEU A 310 11.28 8.57 27.94
C LEU A 310 11.03 9.54 29.09
N ALA A 311 10.23 10.58 28.86
CA ALA A 311 9.88 11.58 29.87
C ALA A 311 8.69 11.19 30.76
N GLU A 312 7.88 10.18 30.40
CA GLU A 312 6.81 9.68 31.26
C GLU A 312 7.41 8.86 32.44
N PRO A 313 7.22 9.27 33.70
CA PRO A 313 7.70 8.51 34.85
C PRO A 313 6.95 7.19 34.97
N ASP A 314 7.70 6.10 35.18
CA ASP A 314 7.16 4.75 35.36
C ASP A 314 6.18 4.72 36.56
N PRO A 315 4.90 4.30 36.40
CA PRO A 315 3.92 4.32 37.49
C PRO A 315 4.24 3.37 38.67
N LEU A 316 5.36 2.65 38.62
CA LEU A 316 5.71 1.58 39.56
C LEU A 316 6.72 1.98 40.65
N THR A 317 7.14 3.25 40.74
CA THR A 317 8.11 3.70 41.77
C THR A 317 7.56 4.55 42.93
N GLU A 318 6.24 4.78 43.04
CA GLU A 318 5.69 5.61 44.14
C GLU A 318 5.21 4.87 45.41
N ASN A 319 5.32 3.55 45.53
CA ASN A 319 4.77 2.80 46.68
C ASN A 319 5.79 2.03 47.54
N VAL A 320 7.00 2.55 47.75
CA VAL A 320 7.91 2.00 48.78
C VAL A 320 8.68 3.10 49.53
N THR A 321 8.00 3.98 50.26
CA THR A 321 8.59 4.66 51.44
C THR A 321 7.47 5.21 52.34
N SER A 322 6.79 4.33 53.09
CA SER A 322 5.98 4.73 54.25
C SER A 322 5.70 3.54 55.18
N VAL A 323 6.72 2.76 55.54
CA VAL A 323 6.72 1.98 56.78
C VAL A 323 8.17 1.84 57.26
N CYS A 324 8.57 2.69 58.20
CA CYS A 324 9.47 2.43 59.34
C CYS A 324 9.75 3.74 60.08
#